data_AF-A0A3Q8Z865-F1
#
_entry.id   AF-A0A3Q8Z865-F1
#
_cell.length_a   1.000
_cell.length_b   1.000
_cell.length_c   1.000
_cell.angle_alpha   90.00
_cell.angle_beta   90.00
_cell.angle_gamma   90.00
#
_symmetry.space_group_name_H-M   'P 1'
#
loop_
_entity.id
_entity.type
_entity.pdbx_description
1 polymer ?
#
loop_
_entity_poly.entity_id
_entity_poly.type
_entity_poly.pdbx_seq_one_letter_code
_entity_poly.pdbx_strand_id
1 'polypeptide(L)'
;MTLDYTAHVPAVERLTIGSIQVNTAPDSYDTGNRYMCWETGVGSGSVYRESDLFDNEASAKLSAEFKANEVNTTSERITTLYNKSLAISDYELDSAALKEAKESESRAQRMLWSLGDLFGAIDEAGDKEAILEAVKDYREYNWENDKKRTAKETEAA
;
A
#
# COMPACT_ATOMS: atom_id res chain seq x y z
N MET A 1 -14.85 -6.10 -12.25
CA MET A 1 -14.79 -6.57 -10.85
C MET A 1 -13.85 -5.62 -10.13
N THR A 2 -14.35 -4.82 -9.18
CA THR A 2 -13.56 -3.82 -8.46
C THR A 2 -12.87 -4.46 -7.25
N LEU A 3 -11.62 -4.05 -6.99
CA LEU A 3 -10.85 -4.48 -5.81
C LEU A 3 -11.14 -3.62 -4.57
N ASP A 4 -11.94 -2.56 -4.74
CA ASP A 4 -12.32 -1.67 -3.67
C ASP A 4 -13.11 -2.43 -2.61
N TYR A 5 -12.55 -2.45 -1.39
CA TYR A 5 -13.26 -2.90 -0.20
C TYR A 5 -13.32 -1.76 0.80
N THR A 6 -14.43 -1.69 1.54
CA THR A 6 -14.61 -0.73 2.62
C THR A 6 -14.38 -1.46 3.92
N ALA A 7 -13.33 -1.08 4.65
CA ALA A 7 -13.12 -1.57 6.00
C ALA A 7 -14.12 -0.90 6.96
N HIS A 8 -14.59 -1.65 7.95
CA HIS A 8 -15.35 -1.07 9.05
C HIS A 8 -14.42 -0.23 9.90
N VAL A 9 -14.79 1.04 10.10
CA VAL A 9 -14.06 2.00 10.93
C VAL A 9 -14.79 2.12 12.27
N PRO A 10 -14.08 2.08 13.41
CA PRO A 10 -14.69 2.26 14.71
C PRO A 10 -15.25 3.69 14.83
N ALA A 11 -16.52 3.80 15.23
CA ALA A 11 -17.19 5.07 15.48
C ALA A 11 -17.86 5.05 16.85
N VAL A 12 -17.78 6.18 17.55
CA VAL A 12 -18.46 6.40 18.83
C VAL A 12 -19.31 7.65 18.67
N GLU A 13 -20.59 7.53 18.99
CA GLU A 13 -21.54 8.63 18.88
C GLU A 13 -22.26 8.83 20.21
N ARG A 14 -22.45 10.09 20.59
CA ARG A 14 -23.25 10.45 21.77
C ARG A 14 -24.68 10.67 21.33
N LEU A 15 -25.56 9.80 21.79
CA LEU A 15 -26.96 9.82 21.43
C LEU A 15 -27.82 10.17 22.65
N THR A 16 -28.95 10.83 22.40
CA THR A 16 -29.93 11.11 23.45
C THR A 16 -31.02 10.05 23.43
N ILE A 17 -31.21 9.37 24.56
CA ILE A 17 -32.26 8.35 24.72
C ILE A 17 -33.61 9.07 24.68
N GLY A 18 -34.45 8.72 23.69
CA GLY A 18 -35.80 9.25 23.59
C GLY A 18 -36.86 8.33 24.20
N SER A 19 -36.66 7.01 24.10
CA SER A 19 -37.53 6.03 24.74
C SER A 19 -36.80 4.73 25.07
N ILE A 20 -37.34 3.99 26.05
CA ILE A 20 -36.81 2.72 26.53
C ILE A 20 -37.84 1.64 26.26
N GLN A 21 -37.41 0.57 25.59
CA GLN A 21 -38.19 -0.64 25.39
C GLN A 21 -37.63 -1.75 26.27
N VAL A 22 -38.49 -2.38 27.07
CA VAL A 22 -38.11 -3.52 27.92
C VAL A 22 -38.81 -4.76 27.40
N ASN A 23 -38.03 -5.76 26.99
CA ASN A 23 -38.58 -7.08 26.68
C ASN A 23 -38.24 -8.06 27.80
N THR A 24 -39.27 -8.53 28.50
CA THR A 24 -39.16 -9.49 29.61
C THR A 24 -39.41 -10.94 29.17
N ALA A 25 -39.66 -11.19 27.89
CA ALA A 25 -39.81 -12.55 27.37
C ALA A 25 -38.50 -13.33 27.58
N PRO A 26 -38.53 -14.48 28.28
CA PRO A 26 -37.34 -15.32 28.41
C PRO A 26 -36.95 -15.90 27.04
N ASP A 27 -35.65 -16.06 26.81
CA ASP A 27 -35.04 -16.65 25.61
C ASP A 27 -35.29 -15.92 24.26
N SER A 28 -35.79 -14.69 24.29
CA SER A 28 -35.87 -13.86 23.08
C SER A 28 -34.49 -13.31 22.71
N TYR A 29 -34.21 -13.21 21.40
CA TYR A 29 -32.95 -12.62 20.90
C TYR A 29 -32.80 -11.13 21.29
N ASP A 30 -33.89 -10.51 21.71
CA ASP A 30 -34.01 -9.11 22.11
C ASP A 30 -34.49 -8.94 23.56
N THR A 31 -34.35 -9.97 24.41
CA THR A 31 -34.60 -9.90 25.85
C THR A 31 -33.70 -8.85 26.50
N GLY A 32 -34.25 -8.06 27.43
CA GLY A 32 -33.56 -7.01 28.16
C GLY A 32 -33.99 -5.59 27.77
N ASN A 33 -33.20 -4.61 28.21
CA ASN A 33 -33.46 -3.19 27.93
C ASN A 33 -32.87 -2.79 26.58
N ARG A 34 -33.66 -2.01 25.83
CA ARG A 34 -33.28 -1.42 24.55
C ARG A 34 -33.62 0.06 24.55
N TYR A 35 -32.77 0.83 23.89
CA TYR A 35 -32.86 2.28 23.87
C TYR A 35 -33.12 2.75 22.45
N MET A 36 -34.23 3.44 22.24
CA MET A 36 -34.45 4.19 21.00
C MET A 36 -33.92 5.60 21.20
N CYS A 37 -32.84 5.90 20.48
CA CYS A 37 -32.21 7.20 20.50
C CYS A 37 -32.87 8.12 19.48
N TRP A 38 -33.02 9.40 19.83
CA TRP A 38 -33.43 10.43 18.87
C TRP A 38 -32.21 10.86 18.07
N GLU A 39 -31.95 10.14 16.99
CA GLU A 39 -31.12 10.67 15.90
C GLU A 39 -31.84 11.92 15.37
N THR A 40 -31.14 13.04 15.34
CA THR A 40 -31.71 14.36 15.04
C THR A 40 -32.39 14.38 13.66
N GLY A 41 -33.72 14.18 13.62
CA GLY A 41 -34.56 14.44 12.45
C GLY A 41 -35.29 13.22 11.88
N VAL A 42 -36.59 13.14 12.16
CA VAL A 42 -37.67 12.42 11.45
C VAL A 42 -37.29 11.11 10.74
N GLY A 43 -37.56 9.98 11.39
CA GLY A 43 -37.63 8.66 10.76
C GLY A 43 -37.09 7.56 11.65
N SER A 44 -37.91 6.52 11.88
CA SER A 44 -37.57 5.19 12.41
C SER A 44 -36.26 5.10 13.22
N GLY A 45 -36.26 5.60 14.45
CA GLY A 45 -35.06 5.64 15.29
C GLY A 45 -34.40 4.25 15.43
N SER A 46 -33.07 4.23 15.39
CA SER A 46 -32.30 3.01 15.62
C SER A 46 -32.48 2.52 17.05
N VAL A 47 -32.57 1.20 17.22
CA VAL A 47 -32.70 0.55 18.53
C VAL A 47 -31.32 0.07 18.96
N TYR A 48 -30.83 0.60 20.07
CA TYR A 48 -29.54 0.25 20.67
C TYR A 48 -29.74 -0.69 21.86
N ARG A 49 -28.78 -1.59 22.07
CA ARG A 49 -28.81 -2.54 23.19
C ARG A 49 -28.07 -1.95 24.39
N GLU A 50 -28.48 -2.36 25.59
CA GLU A 50 -27.79 -1.97 26.82
C GLU A 50 -26.32 -2.41 26.86
N SER A 51 -25.99 -3.54 26.24
CA SER A 51 -24.61 -4.02 26.09
C SER A 51 -23.70 -3.08 25.30
N ASP A 52 -24.27 -2.15 24.54
CA ASP A 52 -23.55 -1.20 23.70
C ASP A 52 -23.50 0.21 24.32
N LEU A 53 -24.00 0.36 25.55
CA LEU A 53 -23.94 1.59 26.31
C LEU A 53 -22.70 1.57 27.20
N PHE A 54 -21.94 2.67 27.18
CA PHE A 54 -20.69 2.80 27.92
C PHE A 54 -20.66 4.10 28.71
N ASP A 55 -20.14 4.04 29.93
CA ASP A 55 -20.04 5.20 30.82
C ASP A 55 -19.07 6.28 30.31
N ASN A 56 -18.09 5.88 29.49
CA ASN A 56 -17.06 6.77 28.99
C ASN A 56 -16.69 6.47 27.54
N GLU A 57 -16.13 7.49 26.88
CA GLU A 57 -15.75 7.43 25.48
C GLU A 57 -14.60 6.46 25.21
N ALA A 58 -13.69 6.27 26.18
CA ALA A 58 -12.54 5.38 26.03
C ALA A 58 -12.98 3.90 25.95
N SER A 59 -13.90 3.46 26.81
CA SER A 59 -14.45 2.10 26.79
C SER A 59 -15.33 1.88 25.56
N ALA A 60 -16.12 2.89 25.16
CA ALA A 60 -16.89 2.84 23.92
C ALA A 60 -15.99 2.66 22.70
N LYS A 61 -14.88 3.41 22.63
CA LYS A 61 -13.92 3.33 21.53
C LYS A 61 -13.23 1.98 21.46
N LEU A 62 -12.79 1.43 22.60
CA LEU A 62 -12.19 0.09 22.66
C LEU A 62 -13.16 -0.99 22.18
N SER A 63 -14.44 -0.91 22.57
CA SER A 63 -15.46 -1.85 22.09
C SER A 63 -15.72 -1.70 20.59
N ALA A 64 -15.80 -0.46 20.09
CA ALA A 64 -15.97 -0.18 18.67
C ALA A 64 -14.78 -0.69 17.84
N GLU A 65 -13.56 -0.51 18.31
CA GLU A 65 -12.33 -1.05 17.70
C GLU A 65 -12.37 -2.58 17.64
N PHE A 66 -12.76 -3.23 18.74
CA PHE A 66 -12.87 -4.69 18.78
C PHE A 66 -13.91 -5.20 17.77
N LYS A 67 -15.11 -4.62 17.76
CA LYS A 67 -16.19 -5.00 16.83
C LYS A 67 -15.81 -4.75 15.37
N ALA A 68 -15.19 -3.60 15.08
CA ALA A 68 -14.74 -3.29 13.73
C ALA A 68 -13.68 -4.29 13.25
N ASN A 69 -12.71 -4.63 14.11
CA ASN A 69 -11.68 -5.62 13.80
C ASN A 69 -12.25 -7.03 13.64
N GLU A 70 -13.19 -7.43 14.49
CA GLU A 70 -13.87 -8.72 14.38
C GLU A 70 -14.61 -8.84 13.03
N VAL A 71 -15.36 -7.82 12.62
CA VAL A 71 -16.05 -7.85 11.33
C VAL A 71 -15.08 -7.83 10.15
N ASN A 72 -14.01 -7.02 10.23
CA ASN A 72 -13.00 -6.96 9.17
C ASN A 72 -12.24 -8.30 9.00
N THR A 73 -12.10 -9.08 10.07
CA THR A 73 -11.40 -10.38 10.05
C THR A 73 -12.32 -11.56 9.75
N THR A 74 -13.57 -11.53 10.22
CA THR A 74 -14.53 -12.64 10.02
C THR A 74 -15.27 -12.55 8.68
N SER A 75 -15.41 -11.36 8.11
CA SER A 75 -16.07 -11.18 6.82
C SER A 75 -15.22 -11.76 5.69
N GLU A 76 -15.66 -12.89 5.13
CA GLU A 76 -15.02 -13.59 4.01
C GLU A 76 -14.82 -12.66 2.79
N ARG A 77 -15.77 -11.74 2.55
CA ARG A 77 -15.68 -10.78 1.45
C ARG A 77 -14.53 -9.77 1.66
N ILE A 78 -14.38 -9.24 2.87
CA ILE A 78 -13.34 -8.26 3.20
C ILE A 78 -11.97 -8.91 3.15
N THR A 79 -11.81 -10.07 3.78
CA THR A 79 -10.55 -10.82 3.79
C THR A 79 -10.12 -11.26 2.39
N THR A 80 -11.05 -11.74 1.57
CA THR A 80 -10.73 -12.15 0.19
C THR A 80 -10.28 -10.97 -0.67
N LEU A 81 -10.95 -9.82 -0.58
CA LEU A 81 -10.56 -8.63 -1.34
C LEU A 81 -9.24 -8.05 -0.85
N TYR A 82 -9.03 -8.01 0.47
CA TYR A 82 -7.76 -7.62 1.08
C TYR A 82 -6.60 -8.48 0.57
N ASN A 83 -6.71 -9.80 0.67
CA ASN A 83 -5.66 -10.73 0.21
C ASN A 83 -5.38 -10.59 -1.29
N LYS A 84 -6.41 -10.35 -2.11
CA LYS A 84 -6.25 -10.09 -3.55
C LYS A 84 -5.49 -8.79 -3.81
N SER A 85 -5.79 -7.72 -3.07
CA SER A 85 -5.08 -6.45 -3.19
C SER A 85 -3.59 -6.59 -2.80
N LEU A 86 -3.31 -7.34 -1.74
CA LEU A 86 -1.95 -7.58 -1.27
C LEU A 86 -1.14 -8.40 -2.29
N ALA A 87 -1.73 -9.46 -2.85
CA ALA A 87 -1.10 -10.26 -3.90
C ALA A 87 -0.78 -9.46 -5.18
N ILE A 88 -1.63 -8.49 -5.55
CA ILE A 88 -1.37 -7.60 -6.68
C ILE A 88 -0.22 -6.63 -6.35
N SER A 89 -0.22 -6.06 -5.14
CA SER A 89 0.86 -5.19 -4.69
C SER A 89 2.21 -5.92 -4.69
N ASP A 90 2.26 -7.17 -4.20
CA ASP A 90 3.48 -7.98 -4.22
C ASP A 90 3.95 -8.23 -5.66
N TYR A 91 3.03 -8.56 -6.56
CA TYR A 91 3.34 -8.74 -7.98
C TYR A 91 3.90 -7.47 -8.64
N GLU A 92 3.33 -6.31 -8.33
CA GLU A 92 3.81 -5.02 -8.85
C GLU A 92 5.22 -4.70 -8.35
N LEU A 93 5.50 -4.99 -7.08
CA LEU A 93 6.84 -4.84 -6.49
C LEU A 93 7.85 -5.80 -7.13
N ASP A 94 7.49 -7.07 -7.29
CA ASP A 94 8.35 -8.08 -7.94
C ASP A 94 8.61 -7.71 -9.40
N SER A 95 7.60 -7.24 -10.13
CA SER A 95 7.76 -6.76 -11.50
C SER A 95 8.67 -5.53 -11.58
N ALA A 96 8.56 -4.61 -10.62
CA ALA A 96 9.44 -3.44 -10.55
C ALA A 96 10.89 -3.86 -10.27
N ALA A 97 11.10 -4.77 -9.32
CA ALA A 97 12.42 -5.32 -9.01
C ALA A 97 13.05 -6.05 -10.20
N LEU A 98 12.27 -6.85 -10.93
CA LEU A 98 12.72 -7.51 -12.16
C LEU A 98 13.09 -6.52 -13.26
N LYS A 99 12.32 -5.43 -13.40
CA LYS A 99 12.62 -4.37 -14.37
C LYS A 99 13.94 -3.67 -14.01
N GLU A 100 14.14 -3.32 -12.74
CA GLU A 100 15.38 -2.70 -12.27
C GLU A 100 16.59 -3.63 -12.48
N ALA A 101 16.44 -4.92 -12.17
CA ALA A 101 17.48 -5.92 -12.41
C ALA A 101 17.85 -5.99 -13.90
N LYS A 102 16.87 -6.06 -14.80
CA LYS A 102 17.11 -6.08 -16.26
C LYS A 102 17.75 -4.80 -16.78
N GLU A 103 17.37 -3.65 -16.24
CA GLU A 103 17.99 -2.36 -16.58
C GLU A 103 19.45 -2.30 -16.09
N SER A 104 19.74 -2.81 -14.90
CA SER A 104 21.11 -2.94 -14.40
C SER A 104 21.98 -3.86 -15.28
N GLU A 105 21.44 -5.00 -15.72
CA GLU A 105 22.12 -5.92 -16.62
C GLU A 105 22.43 -5.25 -17.97
N SER A 106 21.43 -4.59 -18.57
CA SER A 106 21.61 -3.89 -19.86
C SER A 106 22.66 -2.78 -19.75
N ARG A 107 22.73 -2.07 -18.62
CA ARG A 107 23.76 -1.06 -18.35
C ARG A 107 25.16 -1.69 -18.27
N ALA A 108 25.31 -2.77 -17.50
CA ALA A 108 26.57 -3.48 -17.38
C ALA A 108 27.07 -4.02 -18.73
N GLN A 109 26.17 -4.57 -19.55
CA GLN A 109 26.52 -5.03 -20.89
C GLN A 109 27.02 -3.89 -21.78
N ARG A 110 26.35 -2.72 -21.79
CA ARG A 110 26.80 -1.57 -22.58
C ARG A 110 28.18 -1.07 -22.16
N MET A 111 28.44 -0.97 -20.86
CA MET A 111 29.77 -0.61 -20.34
C MET A 111 30.84 -1.62 -20.77
N LEU A 112 30.48 -2.91 -20.84
CA LEU A 112 31.39 -3.95 -21.32
C LEU A 112 31.71 -3.77 -22.81
N TRP A 113 30.71 -3.47 -23.64
CA TRP A 113 30.90 -3.19 -25.07
C TRP A 113 31.79 -1.97 -25.29
N SER A 114 31.54 -0.86 -24.57
CA SER A 114 32.34 0.36 -24.73
C SER A 114 33.80 0.18 -24.29
N LEU A 115 34.06 -0.66 -23.28
CA LEU A 115 35.41 -1.08 -22.90
C LEU A 115 36.06 -1.96 -23.98
N GLY A 116 35.30 -2.86 -24.60
CA GLY A 116 35.77 -3.65 -25.74
C GLY A 116 36.25 -2.77 -26.90
N ASP A 117 35.48 -1.75 -27.25
CA ASP A 117 35.83 -0.78 -28.29
C ASP A 117 37.11 0.00 -27.93
N LEU A 118 37.26 0.40 -26.65
CA LEU A 118 38.49 1.04 -26.18
C LEU A 118 39.70 0.11 -26.33
N PHE A 119 39.58 -1.16 -25.94
CA PHE A 119 40.69 -2.11 -26.09
C PHE A 119 41.05 -2.33 -27.56
N GLY A 120 40.07 -2.40 -28.47
CA GLY A 120 40.32 -2.45 -29.90
C GLY A 120 41.08 -1.22 -30.42
N ALA A 121 40.67 -0.02 -29.99
CA ALA A 121 41.36 1.22 -30.35
C ALA A 121 42.80 1.29 -29.81
N ILE A 122 43.06 0.70 -28.64
CA ILE A 122 44.41 0.60 -28.06
C ILE A 122 45.26 -0.39 -28.87
N ASP A 123 44.70 -1.54 -29.26
CA ASP A 123 45.40 -2.56 -30.04
C ASP A 123 45.76 -2.08 -31.47
N GLU A 124 44.92 -1.22 -32.05
CA GLU A 124 45.14 -0.61 -33.38
C GLU A 124 46.07 0.62 -33.36
N ALA A 125 46.38 1.15 -32.17
CA ALA A 125 47.19 2.36 -32.03
C ALA A 125 48.66 2.11 -32.39
N GLY A 126 49.19 2.92 -33.31
CA GLY A 126 50.57 2.80 -33.79
C GLY A 126 51.65 3.31 -32.82
N ASP A 127 51.27 4.12 -31.83
CA ASP A 127 52.19 4.69 -30.85
C ASP A 127 51.50 5.04 -29.51
N LYS A 128 52.31 5.44 -28.53
CA LYS A 128 51.86 5.81 -27.19
C LYS A 128 50.95 7.04 -27.17
N GLU A 129 51.11 7.96 -28.12
CA GLU A 129 50.31 9.19 -28.18
C GLU A 129 48.89 8.87 -28.66
N ALA A 130 48.74 8.00 -29.65
CA ALA A 130 47.47 7.47 -30.12
C ALA A 130 46.71 6.68 -29.02
N ILE A 131 47.42 5.89 -28.21
CA ILE A 131 46.82 5.20 -27.05
C ILE A 131 46.26 6.20 -26.03
N LEU A 132 47.01 7.27 -25.73
CA LEU A 132 46.58 8.29 -24.78
C LEU A 132 45.35 9.05 -25.28
N GLU A 133 45.27 9.33 -26.58
CA GLU A 133 44.10 9.97 -27.19
C GLU A 133 42.87 9.06 -27.13
N ALA A 134 43.00 7.77 -27.48
CA ALA A 134 41.88 6.81 -27.38
C ALA A 134 41.33 6.67 -25.96
N VAL A 135 42.20 6.64 -24.95
CA VAL A 135 41.80 6.60 -23.54
C VAL A 135 41.11 7.90 -23.11
N LYS A 136 41.59 9.05 -23.61
CA LYS A 136 40.99 10.35 -23.32
C LYS A 136 39.60 10.48 -23.95
N ASP A 137 39.44 10.08 -25.21
CA ASP A 137 38.17 10.08 -25.92
C ASP A 137 37.14 9.18 -25.24
N TYR A 138 37.53 7.97 -24.83
CA TYR A 138 36.66 7.10 -24.06
C TYR A 138 36.20 7.75 -22.75
N ARG A 139 37.11 8.43 -22.04
CA ARG A 139 36.81 9.07 -20.76
C ARG A 139 35.88 10.27 -20.91
N GLU A 140 36.09 11.10 -21.93
CA GLU A 140 35.31 12.32 -22.14
C GLU A 140 33.94 12.03 -22.76
N TYR A 141 33.86 11.06 -23.67
CA TYR A 141 32.63 10.82 -24.43
C TYR A 141 31.85 9.60 -23.95
N ASN A 142 32.48 8.45 -23.72
CA ASN A 142 31.74 7.23 -23.36
C ASN A 142 31.45 7.19 -21.86
N TRP A 143 32.47 7.40 -21.03
CA TRP A 143 32.34 7.35 -19.57
C TRP A 143 31.43 8.45 -19.00
N GLU A 144 31.62 9.72 -19.39
CA GLU A 144 30.78 10.81 -18.89
C GLU A 144 29.33 10.74 -19.40
N ASN A 145 29.10 10.23 -20.61
CA ASN A 145 27.73 10.01 -21.11
C ASN A 145 27.05 8.85 -20.40
N ASP A 146 27.75 7.73 -20.16
CA ASP A 146 27.22 6.61 -19.39
C ASP A 146 26.91 7.02 -17.95
N LYS A 147 27.78 7.83 -17.34
CA LYS A 147 27.56 8.40 -16.00
C LYS A 147 26.35 9.33 -15.95
N LYS A 148 26.20 10.24 -16.91
CA LYS A 148 25.04 11.15 -17.01
C LYS A 148 23.74 10.41 -17.25
N ARG A 149 23.73 9.38 -18.10
CA ARG A 149 22.54 8.54 -18.32
C ARG A 149 22.16 7.77 -17.07
N THR A 150 23.14 7.20 -16.38
CA THR A 150 22.92 6.50 -15.10
C THR A 150 22.30 7.44 -14.07
N ALA A 151 22.81 8.66 -13.94
CA ALA A 151 22.27 9.68 -13.03
C ALA A 151 20.82 10.09 -13.36
N LYS A 152 20.51 10.29 -14.65
CA LYS A 152 19.18 10.69 -15.11
C LYS A 152 18.14 9.59 -14.91
N GLU A 153 18.53 8.32 -15.04
CA GLU A 153 17.65 7.17 -14.82
C GLU A 153 17.40 6.94 -13.32
N THR A 154 18.38 7.21 -12.44
CA THR A 154 18.18 7.18 -10.97
C THR A 154 17.34 8.33 -10.42
N GLU A 155 17.24 9.47 -11.11
CA GLU A 155 16.34 10.57 -10.71
C GLU A 155 14.90 10.37 -11.18
N ALA A 156 14.68 9.47 -12.16
CA ALA A 156 13.37 9.18 -12.74
C ALA A 156 12.72 7.89 -12.18
N ALA A 157 13.46 7.11 -11.39
CA ALA A 157 13.00 5.94 -10.65
C ALA A 157 12.60 6.35 -9.22
#